data_AF-A0A7K0AAQ6-F1
#
_entry.id   AF-A0A7K0AAQ6-F1
#
_cell.length_a   1.000
_cell.length_b   1.000
_cell.length_c   1.000
_cell.angle_alpha   90.00
_cell.angle_beta   90.00
_cell.angle_gamma   90.00
#
_symmetry.space_group_name_H-M   'P 1'
#
loop_
_entity.id
_entity.type
_entity.pdbx_description
1 polymer ?
#
loop_
_entity_poly.entity_id
_entity_poly.type
_entity_poly.pdbx_seq_one_letter_code
_entity_poly.pdbx_strand_id
1 'polypeptide(L)' 'MADKRKRKPGIETLAVHAGAAPDPHTGARQTPIYQTTSYVFDDADHAASLFNLQLPGFIYSR' A
#
# COMPACT_ATOMS: atom_id res chain seq x y z
N MET A 1 -12.30 28.34 19.81
CA MET A 1 -11.26 27.43 19.26
C MET A 1 -11.93 26.08 19.06
N ALA A 2 -12.40 25.78 17.84
CA ALA A 2 -13.27 24.62 17.61
C ALA A 2 -12.49 23.30 17.70
N ASP A 3 -13.03 22.39 18.49
CA ASP A 3 -12.58 21.01 18.68
C ASP A 3 -12.50 20.25 17.34
N LYS A 4 -11.28 20.08 16.82
CA LYS A 4 -11.01 19.33 15.58
C LYS A 4 -10.94 17.83 15.85
N ARG A 5 -11.99 17.24 16.40
CA ARG A 5 -12.16 15.78 16.32
C ARG A 5 -12.42 15.41 14.86
N LYS A 6 -11.43 14.78 14.19
CA LYS A 6 -11.60 14.22 12.84
C LYS A 6 -12.80 13.28 12.86
N ARG A 7 -13.94 13.72 12.31
CA ARG A 7 -15.11 12.84 12.14
C ARG A 7 -14.70 11.70 11.21
N LYS A 8 -15.14 10.49 11.55
CA LYS A 8 -15.05 9.37 10.63
C LYS A 8 -15.80 9.76 9.33
N PRO A 9 -15.16 9.65 8.16
CA PRO A 9 -15.83 9.92 6.90
C PRO A 9 -17.01 8.96 6.70
N GLY A 10 -18.01 9.40 5.93
CA GLY A 10 -19.17 8.57 5.59
C GLY A 10 -18.80 7.43 4.62
N ILE A 11 -19.71 6.47 4.45
CA ILE A 11 -19.50 5.31 3.58
C ILE A 11 -19.19 5.70 2.13
N GLU A 12 -19.87 6.73 1.60
CA GLU A 12 -19.64 7.25 0.25
C GLU A 12 -18.19 7.73 0.06
N THR A 13 -17.66 8.45 1.06
CA THR A 13 -16.28 8.94 1.01
C THR A 13 -15.27 7.79 1.15
N LEU A 14 -15.59 6.81 2.00
CA LEU A 14 -14.74 5.63 2.18
C LEU A 14 -14.72 4.75 0.93
N ALA A 15 -15.86 4.56 0.25
CA ALA A 15 -15.94 3.79 -0.98
C ALA A 15 -15.02 4.36 -2.08
N VAL A 16 -14.84 5.68 -2.12
CA VAL A 16 -13.99 6.34 -3.13
C VAL A 16 -12.52 6.46 -2.70
N HIS A 17 -12.21 6.55 -1.40
CA HIS A 17 -10.86 6.93 -0.93
C HIS A 17 -10.20 5.98 0.06
N ALA A 18 -10.92 5.05 0.69
CA ALA A 18 -10.32 4.15 1.67
C ALA A 18 -9.33 3.20 1.00
N GLY A 19 -8.18 2.97 1.64
CA GLY A 19 -7.15 2.05 1.14
C GLY A 19 -6.34 2.56 -0.05
N ALA A 20 -6.60 3.77 -0.56
CA ALA A 20 -5.89 4.36 -1.68
C ALA A 20 -5.19 5.68 -1.30
N ALA A 21 -3.93 5.81 -1.69
CA ALA A 21 -3.15 7.05 -1.62
C ALA A 21 -2.54 7.33 -3.01
N PRO A 22 -2.16 8.58 -3.32
CA PRO A 22 -1.42 8.85 -4.55
C PRO A 22 -0.13 8.00 -4.59
N ASP A 23 0.20 7.47 -5.76
CA ASP A 23 1.42 6.68 -5.95
C ASP A 23 2.65 7.51 -5.53
N PRO A 24 3.49 7.01 -4.60
CA PRO A 24 4.60 7.79 -4.06
C PRO A 24 5.71 8.07 -5.09
N HIS A 25 5.76 7.33 -6.20
CA HIS A 25 6.81 7.49 -7.21
C HIS A 25 6.45 8.51 -8.29
N THR A 26 5.18 8.57 -8.70
CA THR A 26 4.71 9.42 -9.82
C THR A 26 3.68 10.46 -9.42
N GLY A 27 3.06 10.33 -8.24
CA GLY A 27 1.95 11.17 -7.80
C GLY A 27 0.60 10.80 -8.44
N ALA A 28 0.52 9.70 -9.20
CA ALA A 28 -0.72 9.27 -9.83
C ALA A 28 -1.83 9.07 -8.78
N ARG A 29 -2.99 9.69 -9.00
CA ARG A 29 -4.12 9.59 -8.07
C ARG A 29 -4.87 8.26 -8.17
N GLN A 30 -4.93 7.70 -9.38
CA GLN A 30 -5.50 6.37 -9.62
C GLN A 30 -4.46 5.31 -9.29
N THR A 31 -4.88 4.24 -8.61
CA THR A 31 -3.99 3.11 -8.29
C THR A 31 -3.44 2.47 -9.56
N PRO A 32 -2.11 2.34 -9.71
CA PRO A 32 -1.50 1.66 -10.84
C PRO A 32 -1.91 0.17 -10.93
N ILE A 33 -1.87 -0.38 -12.14
CA ILE A 33 -2.04 -1.82 -12.35
C ILE A 33 -0.66 -2.48 -12.26
N TYR A 34 -0.37 -3.15 -11.14
CA TYR A 34 0.86 -3.93 -10.96
C TYR A 34 0.74 -5.30 -11.64
N GLN A 35 0.77 -5.32 -12.98
CA GLN A 35 0.65 -6.53 -13.80
C GLN A 35 1.97 -7.32 -13.84
N THR A 36 2.33 -7.91 -12.70
CA THR A 36 3.54 -8.73 -12.53
C THR A 36 3.21 -10.05 -11.82
N THR A 37 4.07 -11.05 -12.01
CA THR A 37 3.98 -12.35 -11.31
C THR A 37 4.82 -12.39 -10.03
N SER A 38 5.92 -11.63 -9.97
CA SER A 38 6.90 -11.63 -8.88
C SER A 38 7.54 -10.25 -8.67
N TYR A 39 8.23 -10.09 -7.53
CA TYR A 39 8.92 -8.86 -7.12
C TYR A 39 10.41 -9.13 -6.87
N VAL A 40 11.25 -8.12 -7.11
CA VAL A 40 12.72 -8.22 -6.95
C VAL A 40 13.08 -7.99 -5.48
N PHE A 41 14.03 -8.78 -4.97
CA PHE A 41 14.64 -8.56 -3.65
C PHE A 41 15.91 -7.72 -3.78
N ASP A 42 16.20 -6.92 -2.76
CA ASP A 42 17.44 -6.13 -2.73
C ASP A 42 18.66 -7.04 -2.59
N ASP A 43 18.55 -8.08 -1.76
CA ASP A 43 19.56 -9.12 -1.54
C ASP A 43 18.95 -10.42 -0.95
N ALA A 44 19.81 -11.39 -0.62
CA ALA A 44 19.40 -12.68 -0.08
C ALA A 44 18.84 -12.59 1.36
N ASP A 45 19.33 -11.66 2.18
CA ASP A 45 18.90 -11.48 3.56
C ASP A 45 17.51 -10.80 3.59
N HIS A 46 17.26 -9.85 2.69
CA HIS A 46 15.94 -9.26 2.45
C HIS A 46 14.93 -10.35 2.05
N ALA A 47 15.28 -11.21 1.08
CA ALA A 47 14.43 -12.33 0.68
C ALA A 47 14.08 -13.24 1.87
N ALA A 48 15.08 -13.67 2.64
CA ALA A 48 14.89 -14.51 3.83
C ALA A 48 13.96 -13.86 4.87
N SER A 49 14.11 -12.55 5.09
CA SER A 49 13.29 -11.78 6.03
C SER A 49 11.82 -11.71 5.61
N LEU A 50 11.52 -11.56 4.32
CA LEU A 50 10.15 -11.58 3.79
C LEU A 50 9.50 -12.96 3.95
N PHE A 51 10.22 -14.04 3.61
CA PHE A 51 9.71 -15.40 3.76
C PHE A 51 9.50 -15.82 5.22
N ASN A 52 10.31 -15.27 6.15
CA ASN A 52 10.16 -15.49 7.58
C ASN A 52 9.12 -14.55 8.24
N LEU A 53 8.42 -13.71 7.46
CA LEU A 53 7.44 -12.72 7.94
C LEU A 53 8.02 -11.70 8.94
N GLN A 54 9.33 -11.50 8.91
CA GLN A 54 10.04 -10.52 9.74
C GLN A 54 9.90 -9.11 9.18
N LEU A 55 9.74 -8.99 7.85
CA LEU A 55 9.50 -7.74 7.15
C LEU A 55 8.20 -7.82 6.33
N PRO A 56 7.41 -6.72 6.27
CA PRO A 56 6.34 -6.61 5.29
C PRO A 56 6.91 -6.36 3.90
N GLY A 57 6.30 -6.97 2.88
CA GLY A 57 6.68 -6.76 1.48
C GLY A 57 5.97 -7.74 0.55
N PHE A 58 6.30 -7.66 -0.73
CA PHE A 58 5.74 -8.53 -1.75
C PHE A 58 6.75 -9.61 -2.16
N ILE A 59 6.28 -10.83 -2.41
CA ILE A 59 7.12 -11.97 -2.84
C ILE A 59 6.64 -12.43 -4.22
N TYR A 60 5.42 -12.97 -4.28
CA TYR A 60 4.71 -13.38 -5.49
C TYR A 60 3.27 -12.88 -5.42
N SER A 61 2.61 -12.76 -6.56
CA SER A 61 1.25 -12.19 -6.65
C SER A 61 0.12 -13.15 -6.22
N ARG A 62 0.41 -14.44 -6.02
CA ARG A 62 -0.58 -15.48 -5.65
C ARG A 62 -1.00 -15.42 -4.19
#